data_AF-A0A4U8Z4N5-F1
#
_entry.id   AF-A0A4U8Z4N5-F1
#
_cell.length_a   1.000
_cell.length_b   1.000
_cell.length_c   1.000
_cell.angle_alpha   90.00
_cell.angle_beta   90.00
_cell.angle_gamma   90.00
#
_symmetry.space_group_name_H-M   'P 1'
#
loop_
_entity.id
_entity.type
_entity.pdbx_description
1 polymer ?
#
loop_
_entity_poly.entity_id
_entity_poly.type
_entity_poly.pdbx_seq_one_letter_code
_entity_poly.pdbx_strand_id
1 'polypeptide(L)'
;MSDEFKLRLKVLSALNSKACGAIAFQAAGISVMGYHYGYLADLVAQYCVDIKFGVVDPAASAEYDHTTDTLRFSNRNLGFYATPSGRAQIIHEGTHALIDATHPGKPVRRSDNEFICWLAQTIYSLLAGDSVRRDGDFHGSLFAIASDAVRKRDGVFVVDPQAVSFVGAILRSADALRAKKAGKTVPDIELMNGIRCPRPPAMEPD
;
A
#
# COMPACT_ATOMS: atom_id res chain seq x y z
N MET A 1 8.08 23.65 -11.52
CA MET A 1 7.83 22.49 -10.63
C MET A 1 7.24 21.37 -11.47
N SER A 2 7.93 20.22 -11.60
CA SER A 2 7.46 19.09 -12.41
C SER A 2 6.19 18.48 -11.84
N ASP A 3 5.39 17.82 -12.68
CA ASP A 3 4.16 17.16 -12.21
C ASP A 3 4.46 15.99 -11.28
N GLU A 4 5.59 15.30 -11.46
CA GLU A 4 6.05 14.26 -10.54
C GLU A 4 6.40 14.82 -9.15
N PHE A 5 6.99 16.02 -9.09
CA PHE A 5 7.20 16.69 -7.81
C PHE A 5 5.87 17.04 -7.13
N LYS A 6 4.88 17.56 -7.88
CA LYS A 6 3.54 17.82 -7.33
C LYS A 6 2.86 16.53 -6.87
N LEU A 7 3.00 15.44 -7.61
CA LEU A 7 2.50 14.12 -7.22
C LEU A 7 3.18 13.64 -5.93
N ARG A 8 4.51 13.78 -5.81
CA ARG A 8 5.26 13.48 -4.59
C ARG A 8 4.70 14.25 -3.39
N LEU A 9 4.39 15.53 -3.53
CA LEU A 9 3.73 16.30 -2.46
C LEU A 9 2.35 15.75 -2.09
N LYS A 10 1.56 15.24 -3.05
CA LYS A 10 0.28 14.58 -2.77
C LYS A 10 0.47 13.26 -2.02
N VAL A 11 1.46 12.46 -2.43
CA VAL A 11 1.83 11.22 -1.73
C VAL A 11 2.23 11.54 -0.29
N LEU A 12 3.18 12.46 -0.09
CA LEU A 12 3.62 12.88 1.25
C LEU A 12 2.47 13.39 2.12
N SER A 13 1.54 14.17 1.54
CA SER A 13 0.37 14.67 2.27
C SER A 13 -0.58 13.55 2.70
N ALA A 14 -0.78 12.52 1.87
CA ALA A 14 -1.61 11.38 2.21
C ALA A 14 -0.96 10.52 3.30
N LEU A 15 0.33 10.20 3.17
CA LEU A 15 1.07 9.39 4.12
C LEU A 15 1.18 10.05 5.50
N ASN A 16 1.31 11.38 5.56
CA ASN A 16 1.35 12.16 6.81
C ASN A 16 -0.04 12.56 7.35
N SER A 17 -1.12 12.05 6.75
CA SER A 17 -2.47 12.40 7.20
C SER A 17 -2.79 11.80 8.57
N LYS A 18 -3.71 12.46 9.30
CA LYS A 18 -4.22 11.93 10.58
C LYS A 18 -4.85 10.54 10.44
N ALA A 19 -5.50 10.28 9.30
CA ALA A 19 -6.10 8.97 9.02
C ALA A 19 -5.03 7.87 8.92
N CYS A 20 -3.91 8.12 8.23
CA CYS A 20 -2.77 7.18 8.23
C CYS A 20 -2.20 7.00 9.63
N GLY A 21 -2.01 8.08 10.39
CA GLY A 21 -1.49 8.04 11.75
C GLY A 21 -2.33 7.21 12.73
N ALA A 22 -3.61 6.97 12.43
CA ALA A 22 -4.53 6.19 13.26
C ALA A 22 -4.66 4.72 12.82
N ILE A 23 -3.97 4.28 11.75
CA ILE A 23 -3.96 2.87 11.35
C ILE A 23 -3.16 2.05 12.35
N ALA A 24 -3.72 0.95 12.87
CA ALA A 24 -3.02 0.02 13.75
C ALA A 24 -3.62 -1.39 13.67
N PHE A 25 -3.03 -2.26 12.86
CA PHE A 25 -3.44 -3.67 12.77
C PHE A 25 -2.28 -4.63 12.52
N GLN A 26 -2.51 -5.91 12.76
CA GLN A 26 -1.60 -7.01 12.44
C GLN A 26 -2.36 -8.10 11.68
N ALA A 27 -1.80 -8.53 10.55
CA ALA A 27 -2.36 -9.62 9.73
C ALA A 27 -1.22 -10.44 9.12
N ALA A 28 -1.40 -11.76 9.01
CA ALA A 28 -0.39 -12.66 8.45
C ALA A 28 1.02 -12.51 9.08
N GLY A 29 1.09 -12.16 10.36
CA GLY A 29 2.36 -11.91 11.07
C GLY A 29 3.00 -10.54 10.80
N ILE A 30 2.43 -9.72 9.93
CA ILE A 30 2.92 -8.37 9.59
C ILE A 30 2.10 -7.32 10.34
N SER A 31 2.78 -6.34 10.96
CA SER A 31 2.14 -5.23 11.65
C SER A 31 2.18 -3.96 10.81
N VAL A 32 1.04 -3.30 10.65
CA VAL A 32 0.90 -1.99 9.97
C VAL A 32 0.39 -0.97 10.97
N MET A 33 1.18 0.07 11.17
CA MET A 33 1.00 1.07 12.22
C MET A 33 1.16 2.46 11.63
N GLY A 34 0.50 3.46 12.22
CA GLY A 34 0.53 4.83 11.72
C GLY A 34 1.94 5.40 11.60
N TYR A 35 2.83 5.09 12.54
CA TYR A 35 4.22 5.54 12.47
C TYR A 35 5.01 4.93 11.31
N HIS A 36 4.62 3.75 10.80
CA HIS A 36 5.25 3.17 9.60
C HIS A 36 4.97 4.02 8.35
N TYR A 37 3.80 4.68 8.25
CA TYR A 37 3.52 5.60 7.15
C TYR A 37 4.34 6.89 7.25
N GLY A 38 4.61 7.38 8.47
CA GLY A 38 5.56 8.48 8.68
C GLY A 38 6.97 8.11 8.22
N TYR A 39 7.45 6.92 8.61
CA TYR A 39 8.73 6.38 8.14
C TYR A 39 8.78 6.28 6.60
N LEU A 40 7.73 5.76 5.95
CA LEU A 40 7.67 5.74 4.50
C LEU A 40 7.65 7.15 3.88
N ALA A 41 6.96 8.10 4.50
CA ALA A 41 6.97 9.48 4.05
C ALA A 41 8.38 10.08 4.09
N ASP A 42 9.19 9.75 5.10
CA ASP A 42 10.60 10.16 5.15
C ASP A 42 11.42 9.54 4.01
N LEU A 43 11.21 8.26 3.70
CA LEU A 43 11.87 7.61 2.55
C LEU A 43 11.47 8.25 1.21
N VAL A 44 10.20 8.65 1.06
CA VAL A 44 9.73 9.40 -0.12
C VAL A 44 10.35 10.81 -0.13
N ALA A 45 10.45 11.50 1.00
CA ALA A 45 11.04 12.83 1.07
C ALA A 45 12.54 12.81 0.72
N GLN A 46 13.24 11.75 1.11
CA GLN A 46 14.66 11.53 0.85
C GLN A 46 14.96 10.91 -0.53
N TYR A 47 13.94 10.72 -1.38
CA TYR A 47 14.07 10.08 -2.70
C TYR A 47 14.61 8.64 -2.64
N CYS A 48 14.48 7.96 -1.50
CA CYS A 48 14.72 6.52 -1.40
C CYS A 48 13.58 5.73 -2.04
N VAL A 49 12.36 6.28 -1.99
CA VAL A 49 11.23 5.83 -2.81
C VAL A 49 10.95 6.87 -3.88
N ASP A 50 11.03 6.47 -5.14
CA ASP A 50 10.75 7.34 -6.26
C ASP A 50 9.26 7.38 -6.59
N ILE A 51 8.80 8.49 -7.18
CA ILE A 51 7.40 8.75 -7.54
C ILE A 51 7.36 9.12 -9.01
N LYS A 52 6.70 8.30 -9.83
CA LYS A 52 6.65 8.49 -11.28
C LYS A 52 5.24 8.36 -11.85
N PHE A 53 4.99 9.07 -12.94
CA PHE A 53 3.93 8.68 -13.86
C PHE A 53 4.45 7.61 -14.81
N GLY A 54 3.70 6.53 -15.02
CA GLY A 54 4.21 5.42 -15.81
C GLY A 54 3.17 4.43 -16.28
N VAL A 55 3.65 3.50 -17.12
CA VAL A 55 2.92 2.28 -17.43
C VAL A 55 2.91 1.42 -16.18
N VAL A 56 1.73 0.92 -15.85
CA VAL A 56 1.47 -0.05 -14.79
C VAL A 56 0.75 -1.24 -15.41
N ASP A 57 0.55 -2.33 -14.67
CA ASP A 57 -0.28 -3.44 -15.15
C ASP A 57 -1.63 -2.92 -15.68
N PRO A 58 -2.13 -3.36 -16.86
CA PRO A 58 -3.38 -2.86 -17.43
C PRO A 58 -4.62 -3.04 -16.55
N ALA A 59 -4.57 -3.95 -15.57
CA ALA A 59 -5.63 -4.15 -14.58
C ALA A 59 -5.47 -3.29 -13.31
N ALA A 60 -4.40 -2.50 -13.23
CA ALA A 60 -4.08 -1.63 -12.11
C ALA A 60 -4.04 -0.16 -12.55
N SER A 61 -4.24 0.74 -11.59
CA SER A 61 -4.10 2.18 -11.80
C SER A 61 -2.81 2.75 -11.18
N ALA A 62 -2.14 1.96 -10.35
CA ALA A 62 -0.82 2.22 -9.79
C ALA A 62 -0.13 0.89 -9.46
N GLU A 63 1.17 0.95 -9.20
CA GLU A 63 1.96 -0.18 -8.73
C GLU A 63 3.14 0.33 -7.88
N TYR A 64 3.51 -0.41 -6.85
CA TYR A 64 4.83 -0.36 -6.25
C TYR A 64 5.77 -1.37 -6.93
N ASP A 65 6.86 -0.86 -7.50
CA ASP A 65 7.94 -1.69 -8.05
C ASP A 65 9.07 -1.83 -7.02
N HIS A 66 9.09 -2.96 -6.32
CA HIS A 66 10.09 -3.34 -5.31
C HIS A 66 11.51 -3.59 -5.88
N THR A 67 11.69 -3.61 -7.20
CA THR A 67 13.02 -3.71 -7.82
C THR A 67 13.66 -2.34 -7.99
N THR A 68 12.84 -1.31 -8.20
CA THR A 68 13.28 0.06 -8.45
C THR A 68 12.89 1.04 -7.36
N ASP A 69 12.34 0.54 -6.25
CA ASP A 69 11.78 1.32 -5.13
C ASP A 69 10.89 2.47 -5.61
N THR A 70 10.03 2.22 -6.59
CA THR A 70 9.25 3.27 -7.28
C THR A 70 7.76 3.03 -7.14
N LEU A 71 7.04 4.05 -6.66
CA LEU A 71 5.57 4.13 -6.78
C LEU A 71 5.22 4.75 -8.14
N ARG A 72 4.56 3.96 -9.00
CA ARG A 72 4.13 4.38 -10.33
C ARG A 72 2.64 4.55 -10.38
N PHE A 73 2.19 5.64 -11.00
CA PHE A 73 0.77 5.91 -11.16
C PHE A 73 0.43 6.21 -12.62
N SER A 74 -0.67 5.65 -13.13
CA SER A 74 -1.05 5.81 -14.54
C SER A 74 -1.87 7.07 -14.82
N ASN A 75 -2.64 7.54 -13.84
CA ASN A 75 -3.50 8.71 -14.00
C ASN A 75 -2.70 10.01 -13.89
N ARG A 76 -2.53 10.74 -15.00
CA ARG A 76 -1.77 12.01 -15.02
C ARG A 76 -2.53 13.22 -14.45
N ASN A 77 -3.83 13.09 -14.13
CA ASN A 77 -4.58 14.17 -13.53
C ASN A 77 -4.22 14.30 -12.04
N LEU A 78 -3.42 15.30 -11.69
CA LEU A 78 -3.02 15.57 -10.30
C LEU A 78 -4.21 15.81 -9.35
N GLY A 79 -5.34 16.31 -9.85
CA GLY A 79 -6.56 16.51 -9.06
C GLY A 79 -7.16 15.20 -8.58
N PHE A 80 -6.96 14.09 -9.31
CA PHE A 80 -7.43 12.77 -8.92
C PHE A 80 -6.82 12.32 -7.57
N TYR A 81 -5.54 12.60 -7.32
CA TYR A 81 -4.88 12.23 -6.07
C TYR A 81 -5.30 13.06 -4.85
N ALA A 82 -6.15 14.07 -5.06
CA ALA A 82 -6.84 14.76 -3.97
C ALA A 82 -8.21 14.14 -3.65
N THR A 83 -8.73 13.25 -4.51
CA THR A 83 -10.02 12.56 -4.31
C THR A 83 -9.89 11.39 -3.33
N PRO A 84 -11.01 10.90 -2.77
CA PRO A 84 -11.02 9.67 -1.95
C PRO A 84 -10.30 8.49 -2.62
N SER A 85 -10.65 8.19 -3.88
CA SER A 85 -10.07 7.06 -4.62
C SER A 85 -8.57 7.23 -4.85
N GLY A 86 -8.12 8.43 -5.22
CA GLY A 86 -6.70 8.69 -5.46
C GLY A 86 -5.86 8.60 -4.19
N ARG A 87 -6.38 9.08 -3.04
CA ARG A 87 -5.70 8.91 -1.75
C ARG A 87 -5.68 7.45 -1.31
N ALA A 88 -6.80 6.75 -1.45
CA ALA A 88 -6.91 5.33 -1.12
C ALA A 88 -5.87 4.50 -1.90
N GLN A 89 -5.70 4.81 -3.18
CA GLN A 89 -4.70 4.19 -4.03
C GLN A 89 -3.25 4.50 -3.61
N ILE A 90 -2.96 5.72 -3.16
CA ILE A 90 -1.65 6.05 -2.57
C ILE A 90 -1.38 5.18 -1.34
N ILE A 91 -2.38 4.98 -0.47
CA ILE A 91 -2.21 4.17 0.74
C ILE A 91 -2.01 2.70 0.38
N HIS A 92 -2.72 2.19 -0.63
CA HIS A 92 -2.54 0.83 -1.12
C HIS A 92 -1.08 0.55 -1.53
N GLU A 93 -0.58 1.30 -2.51
CA GLU A 93 0.78 1.09 -3.01
C GLU A 93 1.85 1.48 -1.98
N GLY A 94 1.57 2.50 -1.17
CA GLY A 94 2.43 2.86 -0.05
C GLY A 94 2.53 1.73 0.98
N THR A 95 1.48 0.94 1.18
CA THR A 95 1.52 -0.21 2.09
C THR A 95 2.40 -1.33 1.54
N HIS A 96 2.41 -1.56 0.22
CA HIS A 96 3.39 -2.47 -0.39
C HIS A 96 4.82 -1.99 -0.15
N ALA A 97 5.10 -0.71 -0.40
CA ALA A 97 6.42 -0.13 -0.14
C ALA A 97 6.83 -0.22 1.34
N LEU A 98 5.89 0.01 2.25
CA LEU A 98 6.09 -0.11 3.69
C LEU A 98 6.48 -1.54 4.10
N ILE A 99 5.78 -2.56 3.58
CA ILE A 99 6.08 -3.96 3.87
C ILE A 99 7.49 -4.30 3.40
N ASP A 100 7.84 -3.88 2.19
CA ASP A 100 9.18 -4.06 1.62
C ASP A 100 10.26 -3.39 2.49
N ALA A 101 10.01 -2.15 2.93
CA ALA A 101 10.91 -1.38 3.80
C ALA A 101 11.15 -2.05 5.17
N THR A 102 10.13 -2.71 5.72
CA THR A 102 10.13 -3.18 7.11
C THR A 102 10.45 -4.66 7.24
N HIS A 103 10.38 -5.43 6.15
CA HIS A 103 10.62 -6.87 6.14
C HIS A 103 11.70 -7.30 5.13
N PRO A 104 12.86 -6.63 5.05
CA PRO A 104 13.88 -6.93 4.05
C PRO A 104 14.36 -8.38 4.15
N GLY A 105 14.47 -9.03 2.99
CA GLY A 105 14.88 -10.44 2.84
C GLY A 105 13.84 -11.46 3.30
N LYS A 106 12.62 -11.05 3.69
CA LYS A 106 11.57 -11.98 4.10
C LYS A 106 10.73 -12.40 2.90
N PRO A 107 10.42 -13.71 2.78
CA PRO A 107 9.38 -14.16 1.86
C PRO A 107 8.01 -13.76 2.42
N VAL A 108 7.22 -13.07 1.60
CA VAL A 108 5.84 -12.69 1.91
C VAL A 108 4.94 -13.32 0.86
N ARG A 109 3.84 -13.93 1.30
CA ARG A 109 2.85 -14.45 0.36
C ARG A 109 2.15 -13.28 -0.32
N ARG A 110 2.09 -13.30 -1.65
CA ARG A 110 1.48 -12.23 -2.45
C ARG A 110 0.05 -11.91 -2.03
N SER A 111 -0.77 -12.95 -1.80
CA SER A 111 -2.15 -12.75 -1.36
C SER A 111 -2.28 -12.08 0.01
N ASP A 112 -1.30 -12.32 0.89
CA ASP A 112 -1.30 -11.75 2.23
C ASP A 112 -0.82 -10.29 2.17
N ASN A 113 0.19 -10.01 1.32
CA ASN A 113 0.65 -8.67 0.99
C ASN A 113 -0.51 -7.80 0.45
N GLU A 114 -1.22 -8.28 -0.56
CA GLU A 114 -2.40 -7.65 -1.15
C GLU A 114 -3.54 -7.48 -0.13
N PHE A 115 -3.82 -8.50 0.69
CA PHE A 115 -4.82 -8.41 1.76
C PHE A 115 -4.51 -7.25 2.71
N ILE A 116 -3.25 -7.15 3.15
CA ILE A 116 -2.79 -6.09 4.06
C ILE A 116 -2.96 -4.72 3.41
N CYS A 117 -2.61 -4.58 2.12
CA CYS A 117 -2.73 -3.32 1.38
C CYS A 117 -4.18 -2.89 1.19
N TRP A 118 -5.06 -3.82 0.80
CA TRP A 118 -6.51 -3.56 0.71
C TRP A 118 -7.13 -3.23 2.06
N LEU A 119 -6.73 -3.92 3.13
CA LEU A 119 -7.23 -3.65 4.47
C LEU A 119 -6.78 -2.27 4.95
N ALA A 120 -5.50 -1.92 4.79
CA ALA A 120 -4.96 -0.63 5.15
C ALA A 120 -5.66 0.53 4.40
N GLN A 121 -5.84 0.38 3.08
CA GLN A 121 -6.62 1.30 2.28
C GLN A 121 -8.05 1.47 2.81
N THR A 122 -8.71 0.36 3.16
CA THR A 122 -10.10 0.37 3.63
C THR A 122 -10.21 1.08 4.99
N ILE A 123 -9.31 0.77 5.92
CA ILE A 123 -9.21 1.44 7.23
C ILE A 123 -8.97 2.94 7.03
N TYR A 124 -8.02 3.30 6.17
CA TYR A 124 -7.74 4.70 5.83
C TYR A 124 -9.00 5.43 5.36
N SER A 125 -9.74 4.85 4.39
CA SER A 125 -10.95 5.47 3.86
C SER A 125 -12.02 5.66 4.93
N LEU A 126 -12.21 4.70 5.84
CA LEU A 126 -13.14 4.85 6.96
C LEU A 126 -12.72 5.98 7.91
N LEU A 127 -11.43 6.05 8.26
CA LEU A 127 -10.87 7.09 9.14
C LEU A 127 -10.89 8.48 8.50
N ALA A 128 -10.75 8.56 7.18
CA ALA A 128 -10.84 9.80 6.41
C ALA A 128 -12.30 10.28 6.20
N GLY A 129 -13.30 9.48 6.58
CA GLY A 129 -14.71 9.77 6.34
C GLY A 129 -15.16 9.55 4.90
N ASP A 130 -14.39 8.79 4.12
CA ASP A 130 -14.68 8.49 2.72
C ASP A 130 -15.69 7.33 2.59
N SER A 131 -16.43 7.31 1.49
CA SER A 131 -17.31 6.18 1.17
C SER A 131 -16.50 4.92 0.83
N VAL A 132 -16.88 3.81 1.45
CA VAL A 132 -16.25 2.49 1.24
C VAL A 132 -17.29 1.53 0.70
N ARG A 133 -16.89 0.75 -0.33
CA ARG A 133 -17.70 -0.31 -0.92
C ARG A 133 -17.91 -1.45 0.09
N ARG A 134 -19.13 -1.97 0.21
CA ARG A 134 -19.52 -2.95 1.25
C ARG A 134 -20.19 -4.21 0.71
N ASP A 135 -20.39 -4.28 -0.60
CA ASP A 135 -21.06 -5.37 -1.30
C ASP A 135 -20.07 -6.40 -1.87
N GLY A 136 -20.54 -7.63 -1.97
CA GLY A 136 -19.75 -8.77 -2.44
C GLY A 136 -18.77 -9.31 -1.39
N ASP A 137 -18.37 -10.57 -1.56
CA ASP A 137 -17.58 -11.30 -0.55
C ASP A 137 -16.26 -10.60 -0.23
N PHE A 138 -15.58 -10.04 -1.23
CA PHE A 138 -14.30 -9.36 -1.06
C PHE A 138 -14.42 -8.04 -0.29
N HIS A 139 -15.18 -7.06 -0.83
CA HIS A 139 -15.28 -5.74 -0.23
C HIS A 139 -16.10 -5.74 1.07
N GLY A 140 -17.13 -6.58 1.16
CA GLY A 140 -17.91 -6.76 2.38
C GLY A 140 -17.06 -7.29 3.53
N SER A 141 -16.20 -8.29 3.27
CA SER A 141 -15.27 -8.82 4.28
C SER A 141 -14.25 -7.78 4.71
N LEU A 142 -13.60 -7.08 3.76
CA LEU A 142 -12.65 -6.00 4.09
C LEU A 142 -13.30 -4.89 4.90
N PHE A 143 -14.51 -4.46 4.54
CA PHE A 143 -15.25 -3.44 5.28
C PHE A 143 -15.56 -3.88 6.70
N ALA A 144 -16.00 -5.13 6.91
CA ALA A 144 -16.28 -5.66 8.24
C ALA A 144 -15.02 -5.65 9.12
N ILE A 145 -13.91 -6.20 8.62
CA ILE A 145 -12.62 -6.26 9.33
C ILE A 145 -12.10 -4.85 9.63
N ALA A 146 -12.14 -3.94 8.64
CA ALA A 146 -11.70 -2.56 8.81
C ALA A 146 -12.56 -1.80 9.83
N SER A 147 -13.87 -2.04 9.85
CA SER A 147 -14.78 -1.43 10.83
C SER A 147 -14.48 -1.87 12.25
N ASP A 148 -14.09 -3.14 12.45
CA ASP A 148 -13.67 -3.65 13.76
C ASP A 148 -12.33 -3.04 14.18
N ALA A 149 -11.37 -2.94 13.25
CA ALA A 149 -10.09 -2.30 13.48
C ALA A 149 -10.25 -0.82 13.89
N VAL A 150 -11.10 -0.05 13.19
CA VAL A 150 -11.36 1.37 13.50
C VAL A 150 -12.08 1.55 14.84
N ARG A 151 -12.94 0.60 15.23
CA ARG A 151 -13.64 0.66 16.52
C ARG A 151 -12.73 0.32 17.70
N LYS A 152 -11.60 -0.35 17.47
CA LYS A 152 -10.62 -0.65 18.51
C LYS A 152 -9.92 0.64 18.93
N ARG A 153 -10.23 1.10 20.14
CA ARG A 153 -9.68 2.36 20.68
C ARG A 153 -8.24 2.24 21.18
N ASP A 154 -7.87 1.05 21.65
CA ASP A 154 -6.56 0.80 22.27
C ASP A 154 -5.87 -0.44 21.69
N GLY A 155 -4.58 -0.26 21.36
CA GLY A 155 -3.68 -1.31 20.89
C GLY A 155 -3.88 -1.72 19.43
N VAL A 156 -3.12 -2.73 19.01
CA VAL A 156 -3.13 -3.25 17.63
C VAL A 156 -4.32 -4.17 17.42
N PHE A 157 -5.10 -3.95 16.36
CA PHE A 157 -6.13 -4.92 15.96
C PHE A 157 -5.48 -6.13 15.30
N VAL A 158 -5.60 -7.31 15.92
CA VAL A 158 -5.10 -8.55 15.32
C VAL A 158 -6.23 -9.17 14.49
N VAL A 159 -5.99 -9.28 13.18
CA VAL A 159 -6.95 -9.85 12.24
C VAL A 159 -7.03 -11.36 12.45
N ASP A 160 -8.25 -11.90 12.45
CA ASP A 160 -8.48 -13.35 12.48
C ASP A 160 -7.80 -14.04 11.28
N PRO A 161 -6.90 -15.02 11.51
CA PRO A 161 -6.27 -15.78 10.44
C PRO A 161 -7.26 -16.43 9.45
N GLN A 162 -8.48 -16.78 9.88
CA GLN A 162 -9.50 -17.32 8.98
C GLN A 162 -9.98 -16.27 7.97
N ALA A 163 -10.15 -15.03 8.42
CA ALA A 163 -10.52 -13.91 7.55
C ALA A 163 -9.43 -13.59 6.53
N VAL A 164 -8.15 -13.61 6.97
CA VAL A 164 -6.99 -13.48 6.07
C VAL A 164 -7.01 -14.59 5.01
N SER A 165 -7.20 -15.84 5.43
CA SER A 165 -7.24 -16.99 4.53
C SER A 165 -8.39 -16.90 3.51
N PHE A 166 -9.58 -16.50 3.95
CA PHE A 166 -10.76 -16.35 3.11
C PHE A 166 -10.57 -15.28 2.02
N VAL A 167 -10.20 -14.05 2.42
CA VAL A 167 -9.99 -12.96 1.46
C VAL A 167 -8.76 -13.26 0.58
N GLY A 168 -7.71 -13.86 1.14
CA GLY A 168 -6.55 -14.31 0.39
C GLY A 168 -6.88 -15.35 -0.69
N ALA A 169 -7.85 -16.25 -0.44
CA ALA A 169 -8.30 -17.22 -1.45
C ALA A 169 -9.00 -16.54 -2.64
N ILE A 170 -9.80 -15.49 -2.38
CA ILE A 170 -10.44 -14.68 -3.42
C ILE A 170 -9.36 -13.99 -4.27
N LEU A 171 -8.36 -13.37 -3.61
CA LEU A 171 -7.25 -12.70 -4.29
C LEU A 171 -6.45 -13.66 -5.18
N ARG A 172 -6.06 -14.83 -4.66
CA ARG A 172 -5.36 -15.86 -5.45
C ARG A 172 -6.17 -16.33 -6.65
N SER A 173 -7.48 -16.48 -6.50
CA SER A 173 -8.36 -16.88 -7.61
C SER A 173 -8.40 -15.79 -8.70
N ALA A 174 -8.48 -14.52 -8.31
CA ALA A 174 -8.42 -13.40 -9.24
C ALA A 174 -7.06 -13.32 -9.95
N ASP A 175 -5.95 -13.52 -9.22
CA ASP A 175 -4.59 -13.55 -9.79
C ASP A 175 -4.42 -14.68 -10.79
N ALA A 176 -4.88 -15.90 -10.47
CA ALA A 176 -4.81 -17.04 -11.38
C ALA A 176 -5.56 -16.78 -12.70
N LEU A 177 -6.74 -16.12 -12.62
CA LEU A 177 -7.51 -15.73 -13.79
C LEU A 177 -6.78 -14.68 -14.63
N ARG A 178 -6.20 -13.65 -13.99
CA ARG A 178 -5.42 -12.59 -14.66
C ARG A 178 -4.17 -13.17 -15.34
N ALA A 179 -3.42 -14.00 -14.61
CA ALA A 179 -2.23 -14.70 -15.08
C ALA A 179 -2.53 -15.53 -16.34
N LYS A 180 -3.59 -16.36 -16.28
CA LYS A 180 -4.06 -17.19 -17.41
C LYS A 180 -4.42 -16.34 -18.62
N LYS A 181 -5.13 -15.22 -18.42
CA LYS A 181 -5.53 -14.32 -19.52
C LYS A 181 -4.32 -13.63 -20.17
N ALA A 182 -3.30 -13.30 -19.38
CA ALA A 182 -2.09 -12.64 -19.85
C ALA A 182 -1.02 -13.60 -20.39
N GLY A 183 -1.21 -14.92 -20.30
CA GLY A 183 -0.19 -15.90 -20.63
C GLY A 183 1.04 -15.83 -19.72
N LYS A 184 0.86 -15.36 -18.48
CA LYS A 184 1.92 -15.17 -17.47
C LYS A 184 1.72 -16.09 -16.29
N THR A 185 2.77 -16.32 -15.52
CA THR A 185 2.71 -16.88 -14.16
C THR A 185 2.80 -15.73 -13.16
N VAL A 186 2.02 -15.82 -12.09
CA VAL A 186 2.10 -14.90 -10.94
C VAL A 186 2.72 -15.67 -9.78
N PRO A 187 3.82 -15.20 -9.18
CA PRO A 187 4.44 -15.89 -8.05
C PRO A 187 3.52 -15.84 -6.83
N ASP A 188 3.40 -16.95 -6.08
CA ASP A 188 2.65 -16.99 -4.81
C ASP A 188 3.45 -16.33 -3.67
N ILE A 189 4.78 -16.28 -3.79
CA ILE A 189 5.70 -15.69 -2.83
C ILE A 189 6.50 -14.57 -3.47
N GLU A 190 6.59 -13.44 -2.78
CA GLU A 190 7.40 -12.28 -3.13
C GLU A 190 8.52 -12.15 -2.10
N LEU A 191 9.75 -11.90 -2.57
CA LEU A 191 10.88 -11.61 -1.69
C LEU A 191 10.97 -10.10 -1.53
N MET A 192 10.84 -9.62 -0.29
CA MET A 192 11.01 -8.20 0.00
C MET A 192 12.49 -7.84 -0.14
N ASN A 193 12.82 -6.92 -1.05
CA ASN A 193 14.18 -6.50 -1.34
C ASN A 193 14.72 -5.54 -0.28
N GLY A 194 13.83 -4.80 0.38
CA GLY A 194 14.17 -3.65 1.20
C GLY A 194 14.46 -2.42 0.34
N ILE A 195 14.05 -1.26 0.84
CA ILE A 195 14.25 0.02 0.16
C ILE A 195 15.70 0.49 0.31
N ARG A 196 16.31 0.89 -0.81
CA ARG A 196 17.68 1.40 -0.84
C ARG A 196 17.69 2.91 -0.99
N CYS A 197 18.12 3.61 0.05
CA CYS A 197 18.41 5.03 -0.10
C CYS A 197 19.68 5.23 -0.93
N PRO A 198 19.65 6.09 -1.97
CA PRO A 198 20.90 6.57 -2.56
C PRO A 198 21.72 7.22 -1.43
N ARG A 199 23.01 6.86 -1.32
CA ARG A 199 23.89 7.52 -0.35
C ARG A 199 23.80 9.03 -0.60
N PRO A 200 23.59 9.87 0.42
CA PRO A 200 23.76 11.30 0.23
C PRO A 200 25.18 11.53 -0.33
N PRO A 201 25.36 12.47 -1.26
CA PRO A 201 26.70 12.84 -1.70
C PRO A 201 27.53 13.14 -0.45
N ALA A 202 28.76 12.62 -0.40
CA ALA A 202 29.68 12.96 0.67
C ALA A 202 29.71 14.49 0.76
N MET A 203 29.37 15.05 1.93
CA MET A 203 29.59 16.47 2.13
C MET A 203 31.09 16.68 1.96
N GLU A 204 31.48 17.42 0.92
CA GLU A 204 32.85 17.89 0.82
C GLU A 204 33.12 18.72 2.08
N PRO A 205 34.22 18.46 2.81
CA PRO A 205 34.56 19.26 3.96
C PRO A 205 34.80 20.70 3.49
N ASP A 206 34.17 21.65 4.17
CA ASP A 206 34.39 23.10 4.03
C ASP A 206 35.88 23.47 4.20
#